data_AF-A0A800D6V0-F1
#
_entry.id   AF-A0A800D6V0-F1
#
_cell.length_a   1.000
_cell.length_b   1.000
_cell.length_c   1.000
_cell.angle_alpha   90.00
_cell.angle_beta   90.00
_cell.angle_gamma   90.00
#
_symmetry.space_group_name_H-M   'P 1'
#
loop_
_entity.id
_entity.type
_entity.pdbx_description
1 polymer ?
#
loop_
_entity_poly.entity_id
_entity_poly.type
_entity_poly.pdbx_seq_one_letter_code
_entity_poly.pdbx_strand_id
1 'polypeptide(L)'
;MKEKQRVTQGEIESRRQRALAVAEQCAELLKQRFGAKRVIPFGSVLGEGPWHEASDLDLAVEGLSSQALWDAERQLEALVPPWLKVDLVPLERVYPEVRASILGGRPMPENRYLALKARLEDELIGLERIVRGLDAALERAGAEPDEFATRALASYVDDFYKGCGRICERVAVTLDGGPSASLRTGLPRGERWHQALLGQMGESGGGGRPPVFGGSLLLELDEYRRFR
;
A
#
# COMPACT_ATOMS: atom_id res chain seq x y z
N MET A 1 -6.51 10.45 29.75
CA MET A 1 -6.43 9.88 28.39
C MET A 1 -6.22 11.02 27.42
N LYS A 2 -5.08 11.06 26.71
CA LYS A 2 -4.76 12.17 25.80
C LYS A 2 -5.54 11.97 24.50
N GLU A 3 -6.43 12.90 24.22
CA GLU A 3 -7.24 12.99 23.00
C GLU A 3 -6.29 13.18 21.80
N LYS A 4 -6.12 12.14 20.97
CA LYS A 4 -5.32 12.21 19.73
C LYS A 4 -5.94 13.31 18.86
N GLN A 5 -5.18 14.39 18.69
CA GLN A 5 -5.56 15.60 17.97
C GLN A 5 -6.08 15.26 16.57
N ARG A 6 -7.28 15.76 16.26
CA ARG A 6 -7.95 15.57 14.97
C ARG A 6 -7.19 16.38 13.90
N VAL A 7 -6.43 15.72 13.03
CA VAL A 7 -5.87 16.38 11.84
C VAL A 7 -7.01 16.71 10.87
N THR A 8 -7.08 17.96 10.45
CA THR A 8 -8.11 18.50 9.56
C THR A 8 -7.82 18.13 8.09
N GLN A 9 -8.85 18.19 7.22
CA GLN A 9 -8.68 17.91 5.78
C GLN A 9 -7.71 18.88 5.10
N GLY A 10 -7.71 20.15 5.53
CA GLY A 10 -6.75 21.14 5.05
C GLY A 10 -5.31 20.76 5.41
N GLU A 11 -5.09 20.17 6.58
CA GLU A 11 -3.76 19.69 6.99
C GLU A 11 -3.35 18.41 6.24
N ILE A 12 -4.27 17.47 5.98
CA ILE A 12 -3.96 16.25 5.20
C ILE A 12 -3.61 16.61 3.75
N GLU A 13 -4.38 17.50 3.12
CA GLU A 13 -4.10 17.95 1.76
C GLU A 13 -2.83 18.80 1.70
N SER A 14 -2.60 19.67 2.70
CA SER A 14 -1.34 20.40 2.83
C SER A 14 -0.14 19.46 3.00
N ARG A 15 -0.29 18.38 3.79
CA ARG A 15 0.73 17.33 3.91
C ARG A 15 0.96 16.63 2.57
N ARG A 16 -0.10 16.35 1.79
CA ARG A 16 0.03 15.76 0.45
C ARG A 16 0.82 16.65 -0.48
N GLN A 17 0.49 17.93 -0.54
CA GLN A 17 1.21 18.92 -1.35
C GLN A 17 2.67 19.04 -0.92
N ARG A 18 2.93 19.04 0.39
CA ARG A 18 4.29 19.04 0.92
C ARG A 18 5.05 17.75 0.57
N ALA A 19 4.39 16.59 0.62
CA ALA A 19 5.00 15.32 0.23
C ALA A 19 5.37 15.32 -1.27
N LEU A 20 4.52 15.86 -2.14
CA LEU A 20 4.82 16.04 -3.57
C LEU A 20 6.03 16.96 -3.79
N ALA A 21 6.09 18.10 -3.10
CA ALA A 21 7.24 19.00 -3.18
C ALA A 21 8.53 18.34 -2.68
N VAL A 22 8.45 17.54 -1.61
CA VAL A 22 9.59 16.75 -1.10
C VAL A 22 9.98 15.66 -2.10
N ALA A 23 9.03 15.02 -2.79
CA ALA A 23 9.31 14.02 -3.82
C ALA A 23 10.18 14.58 -4.95
N GLU A 24 9.92 15.81 -5.39
CA GLU A 24 10.74 16.49 -6.39
C GLU A 24 12.17 16.73 -5.88
N GLN A 25 12.33 17.17 -4.62
CA GLN A 25 13.65 17.37 -4.01
C GLN A 25 14.42 16.05 -3.86
N CYS A 26 13.73 14.98 -3.44
CA CYS A 26 14.30 13.64 -3.34
C CYS A 26 14.75 13.14 -4.71
N ALA A 27 13.90 13.32 -5.74
CA ALA A 27 14.21 12.92 -7.11
C ALA A 27 15.46 13.63 -7.65
N GLU A 28 15.59 14.93 -7.39
CA GLU A 28 16.77 15.68 -7.83
C GLU A 28 18.04 15.21 -7.12
N LEU A 29 17.99 15.02 -5.80
CA LEU A 29 19.12 14.50 -5.02
C LEU A 29 19.56 13.11 -5.51
N LEU A 30 18.60 12.21 -5.76
CA LEU A 30 18.87 10.86 -6.26
C LEU A 30 19.53 10.89 -7.65
N LYS A 31 19.11 11.78 -8.54
CA LYS A 31 19.72 11.94 -9.87
C LYS A 31 21.13 12.53 -9.77
N GLN A 32 21.29 13.64 -9.06
CA GLN A 32 22.54 14.39 -9.02
C GLN A 32 23.64 13.67 -8.25
N ARG A 33 23.31 13.09 -7.09
CA ARG A 33 24.32 12.55 -6.16
C ARG A 33 24.54 11.05 -6.31
N PHE A 34 23.51 10.32 -6.72
CA PHE A 34 23.55 8.86 -6.80
C PHE A 34 23.49 8.33 -8.24
N GLY A 35 23.25 9.20 -9.23
CA GLY A 35 23.24 8.83 -10.64
C GLY A 35 21.99 8.05 -11.06
N ALA A 36 20.86 8.23 -10.36
CA ALA A 36 19.59 7.62 -10.76
C ALA A 36 19.21 8.07 -12.18
N LYS A 37 18.85 7.12 -13.05
CA LYS A 37 18.42 7.40 -14.43
C LYS A 37 17.00 7.96 -14.46
N ARG A 38 16.12 7.38 -13.66
CA ARG A 38 14.73 7.79 -13.51
C ARG A 38 14.34 7.72 -12.04
N VAL A 39 13.54 8.68 -11.61
CA VAL A 39 12.88 8.72 -10.30
C VAL A 39 11.44 9.13 -10.53
N ILE A 40 10.50 8.29 -10.10
CA ILE A 40 9.06 8.45 -10.38
C ILE A 40 8.31 8.31 -9.05
N PRO A 41 7.65 9.36 -8.54
CA PRO A 41 6.71 9.20 -7.45
C PRO A 41 5.52 8.35 -7.92
N PHE A 42 5.03 7.45 -7.08
CA PHE A 42 3.86 6.64 -7.40
C PHE A 42 3.03 6.35 -6.13
N GLY A 43 1.92 5.63 -6.28
CA GLY A 43 1.14 5.20 -5.12
C GLY A 43 0.26 6.30 -4.53
N SER A 44 0.06 6.24 -3.21
CA SER A 44 -0.97 7.01 -2.51
C SER A 44 -0.82 8.53 -2.66
N VAL A 45 0.40 9.04 -2.76
CA VAL A 45 0.67 10.48 -2.93
C VAL A 45 0.09 11.03 -4.24
N LEU A 46 0.05 10.21 -5.30
CA LEU A 46 -0.54 10.56 -6.60
C LEU A 46 -2.05 10.31 -6.68
N GLY A 47 -2.68 9.80 -5.61
CA GLY A 47 -4.09 9.41 -5.61
C GLY A 47 -4.33 8.01 -6.19
N GLU A 48 -3.28 7.21 -6.33
CA GLU A 48 -3.36 5.80 -6.72
C GLU A 48 -3.76 4.90 -5.55
N GLY A 49 -3.79 5.43 -4.33
CA GLY A 49 -4.17 4.76 -3.09
C GLY A 49 -4.63 5.74 -2.00
N PRO A 50 -4.98 5.24 -0.81
CA PRO A 50 -5.41 6.06 0.32
C PRO A 50 -4.30 6.98 0.84
N TRP A 51 -4.59 8.28 0.97
CA TRP A 51 -3.69 9.24 1.60
C TRP A 51 -4.17 9.61 3.01
N HIS A 52 -3.35 9.33 4.02
CA HIS A 52 -3.61 9.62 5.44
C HIS A 52 -2.30 9.90 6.19
N GLU A 53 -2.39 10.15 7.51
CA GLU A 53 -1.25 10.58 8.33
C GLU A 53 -0.09 9.59 8.43
N ALA A 54 -0.33 8.33 8.07
CA ALA A 54 0.64 7.24 8.12
C ALA A 54 1.09 6.81 6.72
N SER A 55 0.66 7.52 5.66
CA SER A 55 1.10 7.26 4.31
C SER A 55 2.58 7.63 4.16
N ASP A 56 3.29 6.74 3.48
CA ASP A 56 4.63 6.91 2.96
C ASP A 56 4.62 7.63 1.60
N LEU A 57 5.81 8.07 1.19
CA LEU A 57 6.12 8.53 -0.14
C LEU A 57 6.92 7.44 -0.86
N ASP A 58 6.27 6.78 -1.82
CA ASP A 58 6.92 5.79 -2.68
C ASP A 58 7.63 6.46 -3.86
N LEU A 59 8.93 6.18 -4.01
CA LEU A 59 9.73 6.64 -5.15
C LEU A 59 10.32 5.44 -5.89
N ALA A 60 9.87 5.24 -7.12
CA ALA A 60 10.46 4.25 -8.00
C ALA A 60 11.75 4.79 -8.61
N VAL A 61 12.85 4.06 -8.48
CA VAL A 61 14.18 4.49 -8.92
C VAL A 61 14.76 3.51 -9.93
N GLU A 62 15.43 4.00 -10.95
CA GLU A 62 16.16 3.17 -11.93
C GLU A 62 17.64 3.52 -11.93
N GLY A 63 18.49 2.49 -12.04
CA GLY A 63 19.92 2.62 -12.26
C GLY A 63 20.76 2.69 -10.98
N LEU A 64 20.16 2.48 -9.81
CA LEU A 64 20.88 2.46 -8.53
C LEU A 64 21.27 1.04 -8.12
N SER A 65 22.51 0.87 -7.67
CA SER A 65 22.97 -0.37 -7.05
C SER A 65 22.37 -0.53 -5.64
N SER A 66 22.43 -1.73 -5.06
CA SER A 66 21.94 -1.95 -3.68
C SER A 66 22.67 -1.12 -2.64
N GLN A 67 23.97 -0.90 -2.81
CA GLN A 67 24.74 -0.04 -1.93
C GLN A 67 24.29 1.43 -2.07
N ALA A 68 24.12 1.90 -3.31
CA ALA A 68 23.67 3.26 -3.56
C ALA A 68 22.23 3.52 -3.05
N LEU A 69 21.34 2.53 -3.11
CA LEU A 69 20.00 2.61 -2.53
C LEU A 69 20.06 2.82 -1.02
N TRP A 70 20.86 2.01 -0.32
CA TRP A 70 20.99 2.11 1.13
C TRP A 70 21.60 3.46 1.56
N ASP A 71 22.63 3.93 0.87
CA ASP A 71 23.24 5.23 1.11
C ASP A 71 22.27 6.39 0.78
N ALA A 72 21.43 6.22 -0.23
CA ALA A 72 20.40 7.19 -0.61
C ALA A 72 19.30 7.28 0.45
N GLU A 73 18.76 6.16 0.93
CA GLU A 73 17.74 6.13 2.00
C GLU A 73 18.19 6.94 3.21
N ARG A 74 19.44 6.78 3.64
CA ARG A 74 20.02 7.54 4.76
C ARG A 74 20.04 9.05 4.55
N GLN A 75 20.30 9.49 3.31
CA GLN A 75 20.29 10.92 3.00
C GLN A 75 18.87 11.48 2.85
N LEU A 76 17.95 10.67 2.33
CA LEU A 76 16.55 11.05 2.23
C LEU A 76 15.93 11.21 3.62
N GLU A 77 16.23 10.31 4.56
CA GLU A 77 15.81 10.41 5.97
C GLU A 77 16.19 11.76 6.60
N ALA A 78 17.34 12.34 6.22
CA ALA A 78 17.79 13.65 6.70
C ALA A 78 17.13 14.84 5.97
N LEU A 79 16.64 14.64 4.74
CA LEU A 79 16.00 15.66 3.91
C LEU A 79 14.50 15.79 4.22
N VAL A 80 13.85 14.67 4.50
CA VAL A 80 12.38 14.62 4.60
C VAL A 80 11.87 15.06 5.96
N PRO A 81 10.63 15.59 6.05
CA PRO A 81 10.01 15.89 7.33
C PRO A 81 9.90 14.63 8.20
N PRO A 82 10.03 14.73 9.55
CA PRO A 82 10.03 13.56 10.44
C PRO A 82 8.75 12.69 10.41
N TRP A 83 7.65 13.24 9.89
CA TRP A 83 6.38 12.53 9.75
C TRP A 83 6.25 11.76 8.42
N LEU A 84 7.12 12.03 7.44
CA LEU A 84 7.04 11.45 6.11
C LEU A 84 8.12 10.38 5.95
N LYS A 85 7.70 9.12 5.88
CA LYS A 85 8.57 8.01 5.48
C LYS A 85 8.73 8.02 3.96
N VAL A 86 9.93 7.76 3.46
CA VAL A 86 10.19 7.61 2.02
C VAL A 86 10.67 6.19 1.76
N ASP A 87 10.00 5.50 0.84
CA ASP A 87 10.36 4.16 0.43
C ASP A 87 10.93 4.19 -0.99
N LEU A 88 12.16 3.69 -1.16
CA LEU A 88 12.81 3.57 -2.45
C LEU A 88 12.53 2.20 -3.07
N VAL A 89 11.96 2.22 -4.26
CA VAL A 89 11.56 1.00 -4.96
C VAL A 89 12.36 0.87 -6.26
N PRO A 90 13.37 -0.03 -6.32
CA PRO A 90 14.18 -0.20 -7.53
C PRO A 90 13.38 -0.85 -8.65
N LEU A 91 13.20 -0.13 -9.76
CA LEU A 91 12.41 -0.55 -10.93
C LEU A 91 12.88 -1.87 -11.56
N GLU A 92 14.13 -2.26 -11.33
CA GLU A 92 14.71 -3.52 -11.77
C GLU A 92 14.23 -4.74 -10.97
N ARG A 93 13.67 -4.53 -9.78
CA ARG A 93 13.21 -5.61 -8.87
C ARG A 93 11.70 -5.66 -8.70
N VAL A 94 10.99 -4.68 -9.26
CA VAL A 94 9.52 -4.62 -9.20
C VAL A 94 8.92 -5.63 -10.17
N TYR A 95 7.83 -6.28 -9.76
CA TYR A 95 7.08 -7.19 -10.62
C TYR A 95 6.58 -6.48 -11.91
N PRO A 96 6.54 -7.17 -13.06
CA PRO A 96 6.24 -6.56 -14.35
C PRO A 96 4.95 -5.72 -14.38
N GLU A 97 3.90 -6.18 -13.72
CA GLU A 97 2.59 -5.54 -13.65
C GLU A 97 2.63 -4.19 -12.92
N VAL A 98 3.35 -4.14 -11.79
CA VAL A 98 3.56 -2.93 -10.99
C VAL A 98 4.51 -1.98 -11.70
N ARG A 99 5.58 -2.51 -12.30
CA ARG A 99 6.52 -1.74 -13.13
C ARG A 99 5.81 -1.07 -14.30
N ALA A 100 4.91 -1.77 -14.99
CA ALA A 100 4.13 -1.20 -16.08
C ALA A 100 3.20 -0.08 -15.60
N SER A 101 2.59 -0.23 -14.42
CA SER A 101 1.77 0.83 -13.81
C SER A 101 2.59 2.08 -13.50
N ILE A 102 3.72 1.93 -12.80
CA ILE A 102 4.63 3.03 -12.44
C ILE A 102 5.14 3.79 -13.68
N LEU A 103 5.43 3.07 -14.77
CA LEU A 103 5.91 3.68 -16.01
C LEU A 103 4.82 4.34 -16.86
N GLY A 104 3.57 4.41 -16.37
CA GLY A 104 2.44 4.98 -17.11
C GLY A 104 2.00 4.12 -18.29
N GLY A 105 2.38 2.83 -18.32
CA GLY A 105 2.06 1.90 -19.40
C GLY A 105 0.58 1.50 -19.46
N ARG A 106 -0.21 1.85 -18.45
CA ARG A 106 -1.67 1.69 -18.41
C ARG A 106 -2.31 3.00 -17.92
N PRO A 107 -3.02 3.76 -18.78
CA PRO A 107 -3.71 4.96 -18.33
C PRO A 107 -4.82 4.59 -17.34
N MET A 108 -4.83 5.25 -16.17
CA MET A 108 -5.87 5.02 -15.16
C MET A 108 -7.18 5.66 -15.63
N PRO A 109 -8.31 4.94 -15.60
CA PRO A 109 -9.61 5.50 -15.96
C PRO A 109 -9.98 6.72 -15.09
N GLU A 110 -10.61 7.74 -15.68
CA GLU A 110 -11.13 8.90 -14.91
C GLU A 110 -12.32 8.50 -14.02
N ASN A 111 -13.13 7.54 -14.48
CA ASN A 111 -14.25 7.03 -13.69
C ASN A 111 -13.73 6.27 -12.47
N ARG A 112 -14.05 6.77 -11.27
CA ARG A 112 -13.60 6.19 -9.98
C ARG A 112 -13.90 4.70 -9.80
N TYR A 113 -15.01 4.18 -10.34
CA TYR A 113 -15.35 2.76 -10.24
C TYR A 113 -14.47 1.91 -11.17
N LEU A 114 -14.24 2.39 -12.41
CA LEU A 114 -13.33 1.72 -13.34
C LEU A 114 -11.88 1.79 -12.85
N ALA A 115 -11.46 2.91 -12.26
CA ALA A 115 -10.15 3.06 -11.62
C ALA A 115 -10.00 2.10 -10.43
N LEU A 116 -11.01 2.02 -9.55
CA LEU A 116 -11.01 1.07 -8.45
C LEU A 116 -10.93 -0.37 -8.96
N LYS A 117 -11.75 -0.73 -9.94
CA LYS A 117 -11.73 -2.07 -10.55
C LYS A 117 -10.33 -2.43 -11.05
N ALA A 118 -9.70 -1.57 -11.85
CA ALA A 118 -8.36 -1.81 -12.38
C ALA A 118 -7.32 -2.04 -11.25
N ARG A 119 -7.38 -1.24 -10.18
CA ARG A 119 -6.51 -1.39 -9.01
C ARG A 119 -6.77 -2.69 -8.26
N LEU A 120 -8.03 -3.10 -8.11
CA LEU A 120 -8.38 -4.35 -7.47
C LEU A 120 -7.92 -5.56 -8.30
N GLU A 121 -8.00 -5.47 -9.63
CA GLU A 121 -7.47 -6.50 -10.53
C GLU A 121 -5.95 -6.64 -10.38
N ASP A 122 -5.21 -5.54 -10.29
CA ASP A 122 -3.76 -5.58 -10.04
C ASP A 122 -3.42 -6.19 -8.65
N GLU A 123 -4.19 -5.88 -7.60
CA GLU A 123 -4.00 -6.51 -6.27
C GLU A 123 -4.33 -8.01 -6.31
N LEU A 124 -5.36 -8.43 -7.04
CA LEU A 124 -5.71 -9.84 -7.22
C LEU A 124 -4.60 -10.61 -7.95
N ILE A 125 -4.01 -10.03 -9.00
CA ILE A 125 -2.82 -10.60 -9.67
C ILE A 125 -1.66 -10.76 -8.67
N GLY A 126 -1.46 -9.77 -7.80
CA GLY A 126 -0.47 -9.84 -6.73
C GLY A 126 -0.73 -10.97 -5.74
N LEU A 127 -1.99 -11.16 -5.32
CA LEU A 127 -2.40 -12.26 -4.45
C LEU A 127 -2.19 -13.63 -5.10
N GLU A 128 -2.57 -13.79 -6.37
CA GLU A 128 -2.32 -15.03 -7.12
C GLU A 128 -0.83 -15.39 -7.15
N ARG A 129 0.04 -14.39 -7.32
CA ARG A 129 1.49 -14.60 -7.30
C ARG A 129 2.00 -15.01 -5.92
N ILE A 130 1.47 -14.43 -4.85
CA ILE A 130 1.79 -14.84 -3.47
C ILE A 130 1.38 -16.29 -3.23
N VAL A 131 0.18 -16.69 -3.65
CA VAL A 131 -0.33 -18.06 -3.51
C VAL A 131 0.55 -19.05 -4.29
N ARG A 132 0.88 -18.75 -5.56
CA ARG A 132 1.79 -19.61 -6.35
C ARG A 132 3.18 -19.72 -5.72
N GLY A 133 3.68 -18.64 -5.12
CA GLY A 133 4.94 -18.66 -4.39
C GLY A 133 4.87 -19.52 -3.12
N LEU A 134 3.75 -19.46 -2.39
CA LEU A 134 3.48 -20.30 -1.24
C LEU A 134 3.41 -21.79 -1.63
N ASP A 135 2.72 -22.13 -2.71
CA ASP A 135 2.64 -23.51 -3.22
C ASP A 135 4.04 -24.08 -3.50
N ALA A 136 4.86 -23.35 -4.26
CA ALA A 136 6.24 -23.74 -4.53
C ALA A 136 7.10 -23.81 -3.25
N ALA A 137 6.86 -22.93 -2.29
CA ALA A 137 7.57 -22.94 -1.00
C ALA A 137 7.18 -24.17 -0.15
N LEU A 138 5.90 -24.55 -0.15
CA LEU A 138 5.39 -25.75 0.54
C LEU A 138 5.96 -27.02 -0.08
N GLU A 139 5.95 -27.13 -1.41
CA GLU A 139 6.55 -28.26 -2.12
C GLU A 139 8.03 -28.43 -1.76
N ARG A 140 8.77 -27.33 -1.69
CA ARG A 140 10.19 -27.34 -1.31
C ARG A 140 10.41 -27.69 0.16
N ALA A 141 9.53 -27.22 1.05
CA ALA A 141 9.66 -27.42 2.48
C ALA A 141 9.32 -28.86 2.90
N GLY A 142 8.45 -29.55 2.14
CA GLY A 142 8.03 -30.92 2.44
C GLY A 142 7.10 -30.99 3.66
N ALA A 143 6.89 -32.22 4.16
CA ALA A 143 5.91 -32.48 5.23
C ALA A 143 6.33 -31.97 6.62
N GLU A 144 7.64 -31.84 6.86
CA GLU A 144 8.22 -31.41 8.13
C GLU A 144 9.16 -30.22 7.88
N PRO A 145 8.61 -29.01 7.72
CA PRO A 145 9.41 -27.81 7.49
C PRO A 145 10.31 -27.53 8.70
N ASP A 146 11.58 -27.24 8.44
CA ASP A 146 12.48 -26.73 9.46
C ASP A 146 12.11 -25.30 9.89
N GLU A 147 12.85 -24.74 10.85
CA GLU A 147 12.57 -23.41 11.38
C GLU A 147 12.69 -22.29 10.32
N PHE A 148 13.63 -22.44 9.39
CA PHE A 148 13.84 -21.46 8.32
C PHE A 148 12.69 -21.51 7.31
N ALA A 149 12.32 -22.71 6.87
CA ALA A 149 11.19 -22.94 5.98
C ALA A 149 9.88 -22.45 6.61
N THR A 150 9.67 -22.73 7.91
CA THR A 150 8.49 -22.26 8.65
C THR A 150 8.39 -20.74 8.64
N ARG A 151 9.50 -20.03 8.89
CA ARG A 151 9.52 -18.55 8.82
C ARG A 151 9.27 -18.02 7.42
N ALA A 152 9.81 -18.68 6.39
CA ALA A 152 9.55 -18.31 5.00
C ALA A 152 8.08 -18.54 4.60
N LEU A 153 7.47 -19.64 5.03
CA LEU A 153 6.05 -19.91 4.80
C LEU A 153 5.16 -18.88 5.52
N ALA A 154 5.52 -18.51 6.75
CA ALA A 154 4.83 -17.48 7.51
C ALA A 154 4.80 -16.13 6.77
N SER A 155 5.88 -15.73 6.09
CA SER A 155 5.89 -14.45 5.36
C SER A 155 4.89 -14.44 4.19
N TYR A 156 4.65 -15.58 3.52
CA TYR A 156 3.62 -15.64 2.47
C TYR A 156 2.22 -15.44 3.02
N VAL A 157 1.91 -15.99 4.19
CA VAL A 157 0.59 -15.82 4.84
C VAL A 157 0.37 -14.35 5.24
N ASP A 158 1.38 -13.73 5.85
CA ASP A 158 1.35 -12.31 6.20
C ASP A 158 1.21 -11.41 4.95
N ASP A 159 1.98 -11.67 3.90
CA ASP A 159 1.91 -10.93 2.64
C ASP A 159 0.55 -11.09 1.93
N PHE A 160 -0.03 -12.29 1.95
CA PHE A 160 -1.36 -12.56 1.44
C PHE A 160 -2.39 -11.68 2.15
N TYR A 161 -2.40 -11.69 3.49
CA TYR A 161 -3.36 -10.89 4.24
C TYR A 161 -3.14 -9.39 4.05
N LYS A 162 -1.88 -8.92 3.97
CA LYS A 162 -1.60 -7.51 3.61
C LYS A 162 -2.21 -7.12 2.27
N GLY A 163 -2.19 -8.02 1.28
CA GLY A 163 -2.87 -7.80 0.00
C GLY A 163 -4.40 -7.69 0.13
N CYS A 164 -5.03 -8.57 0.89
CA CYS A 164 -6.45 -8.45 1.22
C CYS A 164 -6.76 -7.13 1.95
N GLY A 165 -5.90 -6.71 2.87
CA GLY A 165 -5.99 -5.42 3.57
C GLY A 165 -5.99 -4.24 2.60
N ARG A 166 -5.04 -4.19 1.64
CA ARG A 166 -4.99 -3.15 0.60
C ARG A 166 -6.27 -3.10 -0.24
N ILE A 167 -6.85 -4.25 -0.59
CA ILE A 167 -8.15 -4.31 -1.28
C ILE A 167 -9.23 -3.62 -0.42
N CYS A 168 -9.35 -3.99 0.85
CA CYS A 168 -10.34 -3.41 1.77
C CYS A 168 -10.16 -1.89 1.89
N GLU A 169 -8.92 -1.42 2.06
CA GLU A 169 -8.60 -0.01 2.21
C GLU A 169 -8.97 0.78 0.95
N ARG A 170 -8.62 0.27 -0.23
CA ARG A 170 -8.95 0.91 -1.52
C ARG A 170 -10.45 1.01 -1.72
N VAL A 171 -11.21 -0.03 -1.37
CA VAL A 171 -12.67 -0.02 -1.45
C VAL A 171 -13.26 1.00 -0.49
N ALA A 172 -12.88 0.95 0.79
CA ALA A 172 -13.38 1.87 1.81
C ALA A 172 -13.11 3.34 1.45
N VAL A 173 -11.89 3.64 1.02
CA VAL A 173 -11.50 5.02 0.66
C VAL A 173 -12.21 5.51 -0.57
N THR A 174 -12.39 4.63 -1.56
CA THR A 174 -13.05 5.04 -2.79
C THR A 174 -14.55 5.16 -2.58
N LEU A 175 -15.20 4.23 -1.87
CA LEU A 175 -16.66 4.08 -1.87
C LEU A 175 -17.33 4.52 -0.57
N ASP A 176 -16.69 4.34 0.58
CA ASP A 176 -17.26 4.66 1.90
C ASP A 176 -16.86 6.06 2.39
N GLY A 177 -15.92 6.71 1.70
CA GLY A 177 -15.55 8.11 1.91
C GLY A 177 -16.72 9.08 1.70
N GLY A 178 -16.89 10.06 2.60
CA GLY A 178 -17.96 11.05 2.52
C GLY A 178 -17.59 12.45 3.07
N PRO A 179 -18.45 13.47 2.92
CA PRO A 179 -18.15 14.85 3.30
C PRO A 179 -18.02 15.06 4.82
N SER A 180 -18.49 14.10 5.64
CA SER A 180 -18.46 14.19 7.10
C SER A 180 -17.08 13.88 7.69
N ALA A 181 -16.73 14.60 8.76
CA ALA A 181 -15.46 14.47 9.48
C ALA A 181 -15.12 13.05 9.97
N SER A 182 -16.13 12.25 10.28
CA SER A 182 -16.00 10.85 10.72
C SER A 182 -15.85 9.85 9.58
N LEU A 183 -16.27 10.21 8.36
CA LEU A 183 -16.32 9.33 7.18
C LEU A 183 -15.39 9.80 6.06
N ARG A 184 -14.54 10.82 6.27
CA ARG A 184 -13.77 11.45 5.18
C ARG A 184 -12.88 10.49 4.38
N THR A 185 -12.30 9.51 5.06
CA THR A 185 -11.46 8.49 4.42
C THR A 185 -12.20 7.18 4.20
N GLY A 186 -13.40 7.01 4.73
CA GLY A 186 -14.06 5.68 4.82
C GLY A 186 -13.32 4.65 5.68
N LEU A 187 -12.12 4.96 6.20
CA LEU A 187 -11.31 4.04 7.00
C LEU A 187 -11.64 4.12 8.49
N PRO A 188 -11.73 2.98 9.20
CA PRO A 188 -11.81 2.94 10.66
C PRO A 188 -10.54 3.49 11.33
N ARG A 189 -10.66 3.80 12.63
CA ARG A 189 -9.55 4.32 13.45
C ARG A 189 -9.34 3.46 14.71
N GLY A 190 -8.19 3.66 15.35
CA GLY A 190 -7.83 2.99 16.60
C GLY A 190 -6.95 1.75 16.37
N GLU A 191 -6.54 1.09 17.45
CA GLU A 191 -5.59 -0.04 17.39
C GLU A 191 -6.13 -1.25 16.62
N ARG A 192 -7.46 -1.45 16.64
CA ARG A 192 -8.15 -2.55 15.95
C ARG A 192 -8.73 -2.15 14.60
N TRP A 193 -8.21 -1.10 13.97
CA TRP A 193 -8.79 -0.58 12.73
C TRP A 193 -8.80 -1.61 11.60
N HIS A 194 -7.82 -2.50 11.51
CA HIS A 194 -7.80 -3.59 10.52
C HIS A 194 -8.98 -4.56 10.71
N GLN A 195 -9.31 -4.91 11.95
CA GLN A 195 -10.46 -5.78 12.25
C GLN A 195 -11.77 -5.06 11.92
N ALA A 196 -11.89 -3.79 12.31
CA ALA A 196 -13.05 -2.98 12.00
C ALA A 196 -13.23 -2.79 10.48
N LEU A 197 -12.13 -2.66 9.73
CA LEU A 197 -12.16 -2.50 8.28
C LEU A 197 -12.64 -3.78 7.60
N LEU A 198 -12.17 -4.95 8.07
CA LEU A 198 -12.67 -6.22 7.57
C LEU A 198 -14.17 -6.38 7.84
N GLY A 199 -14.64 -6.05 9.05
CA GLY A 199 -16.07 -6.04 9.38
C GLY A 199 -16.88 -5.12 8.48
N GLN A 200 -16.38 -3.91 8.21
CA GLN A 200 -17.00 -2.95 7.29
C GLN A 200 -17.16 -3.50 5.86
N MET A 201 -16.24 -4.34 5.38
CA MET A 201 -16.35 -5.00 4.07
C MET A 201 -17.47 -6.04 4.02
N GLY A 202 -17.95 -6.53 5.17
CA GLY A 202 -19.08 -7.44 5.29
C GLY A 202 -20.45 -6.77 5.31
N GLU A 203 -20.49 -5.45 5.45
CA GLU A 203 -21.71 -4.66 5.51
C GLU A 203 -21.88 -3.81 4.26
N SER A 204 -23.11 -3.38 4.01
CA SER A 204 -23.38 -2.33 3.03
C SER A 204 -22.74 -1.02 3.48
N GLY A 205 -22.02 -0.36 2.60
CA GLY A 205 -21.23 0.83 2.88
C GLY A 205 -21.82 2.14 2.34
N GLY A 206 -20.98 3.17 2.31
CA GLY A 206 -21.32 4.48 1.74
C GLY A 206 -21.58 4.39 0.22
N GLY A 207 -22.37 5.33 -0.30
CA GLY A 207 -22.63 5.41 -1.74
C GLY A 207 -23.33 4.18 -2.35
N GLY A 208 -24.02 3.37 -1.53
CA GLY A 208 -24.70 2.16 -1.99
C GLY A 208 -23.79 0.97 -2.26
N ARG A 209 -22.55 0.97 -1.72
CA ARG A 209 -21.64 -0.17 -1.83
C ARG A 209 -22.28 -1.42 -1.20
N PRO A 210 -22.44 -2.54 -1.92
CA PRO A 210 -22.90 -3.79 -1.32
C PRO A 210 -21.81 -4.40 -0.41
N PRO A 211 -22.16 -5.41 0.42
CA PRO A 211 -21.16 -6.24 1.07
C PRO A 211 -20.15 -6.76 0.05
N VAL A 212 -18.87 -6.55 0.31
CA VAL A 212 -17.75 -6.98 -0.55
C VAL A 212 -17.47 -8.46 -0.31
N PHE A 213 -17.57 -8.90 0.95
CA PHE A 213 -17.35 -10.27 1.35
C PHE A 213 -18.61 -10.89 1.96
N GLY A 214 -18.86 -12.16 1.64
CA GLY A 214 -19.86 -12.96 2.33
C GLY A 214 -19.41 -13.36 3.74
N GLY A 215 -20.36 -13.80 4.57
CA GLY A 215 -20.11 -14.14 5.98
C GLY A 215 -19.02 -15.20 6.20
N SER A 216 -18.96 -16.24 5.37
CA SER A 216 -17.93 -17.29 5.48
C SER A 216 -16.52 -16.74 5.18
N LEU A 217 -16.37 -15.98 4.10
CA LEU A 217 -15.09 -15.40 3.69
C LEU A 217 -14.57 -14.39 4.73
N LEU A 218 -15.45 -13.62 5.38
CA LEU A 218 -15.04 -12.72 6.46
C LEU A 218 -14.41 -13.46 7.64
N LEU A 219 -14.98 -14.61 8.01
CA LEU A 219 -14.45 -15.42 9.11
C LEU A 219 -13.08 -15.98 8.75
N GLU A 220 -12.92 -16.53 7.54
CA GLU A 220 -11.64 -17.02 7.03
C GLU A 220 -10.58 -15.89 7.02
N LEU A 221 -10.92 -14.72 6.49
CA LEU A 221 -10.00 -13.58 6.46
C LEU A 221 -9.67 -13.04 7.86
N ASP A 222 -10.56 -13.13 8.85
CA ASP A 222 -10.24 -12.71 10.23
C ASP A 222 -9.22 -13.67 10.89
N GLU A 223 -9.21 -14.95 10.52
CA GLU A 223 -8.17 -15.88 10.98
C GLU A 223 -6.80 -15.47 10.45
N TYR A 224 -6.68 -15.20 9.14
CA TYR A 224 -5.44 -14.71 8.55
C TYR A 224 -5.03 -13.34 9.10
N ARG A 225 -5.97 -12.44 9.38
CA ARG A 225 -5.68 -11.13 9.99
C ARG A 225 -4.93 -11.26 11.30
N ARG A 226 -5.27 -12.26 12.12
CA ARG A 226 -4.66 -12.45 13.45
C ARG A 226 -3.20 -12.88 13.38
N PHE A 227 -2.74 -13.30 12.20
CA PHE A 227 -1.35 -13.68 11.95
C PHE A 227 -0.42 -12.47 11.75
N ARG A 228 -0.99 -11.29 11.48
CA ARG A 228 -0.26 -10.04 11.27
C ARG A 228 0.30 -9.42 12.55
#